data_AF-A0AAV6K964-F1
#
_entry.id   AF-A0AAV6K964-F1
#
_cell.length_a   1.000
_cell.length_b   1.000
_cell.length_c   1.000
_cell.angle_alpha   90.00
_cell.angle_beta   90.00
_cell.angle_gamma   90.00
#
_symmetry.space_group_name_H-M   'P 1'
#
loop_
_entity.id
_entity.type
_entity.pdbx_description
1 polymer ?
#
loop_
_entity_poly.entity_id
_entity_poly.type
_entity_poly.pdbx_seq_one_letter_code
_entity_poly.pdbx_strand_id
1 'polypeptide(L)'
;MDTFLFTSESVNEGHPDKLCDQISDAVLDACLEQDPDSKVACETCTKTNMVMVFGEITTKAKVDYEKIVRDTFREIGFVSDDVGLDVDNCKVLVYIEQQSPDIAQGVHGHLTKRPEEIGAGDQGHMFGYATDETLELMPLSHVLTTKLGARLTEVRKNGTCPWLRPDGKTQVTVEYYNENGARVPIRVHTVLISTQHNEIVTNDEIAADLKEHVIKPIVAGRT
;
A
#
# COMPACT_ATOMS: atom_id res chain seq x y z
N MET A 1 13.33 31.68 -15.95
CA MET A 1 13.39 30.69 -14.86
C MET A 1 13.25 29.34 -15.52
N ASP A 2 14.23 28.46 -15.31
CA ASP A 2 14.18 27.12 -15.88
C ASP A 2 13.26 26.26 -15.01
N THR A 3 12.26 25.65 -15.64
CA THR A 3 11.34 24.71 -14.99
C THR A 3 11.69 23.28 -15.38
N PHE A 4 11.25 22.32 -14.58
CA PHE A 4 11.38 20.90 -14.88
C PHE A 4 10.10 20.16 -14.49
N LEU A 5 9.87 19.01 -15.12
CA LEU A 5 8.75 18.13 -14.81
C LEU A 5 9.24 16.97 -13.94
N PHE A 6 8.51 16.67 -12.88
CA PHE A 6 8.75 15.51 -12.03
C PHE A 6 7.46 14.72 -11.82
N THR A 7 7.57 13.40 -11.82
CA THR A 7 6.41 12.49 -11.79
C THR A 7 6.54 11.51 -10.64
N SER A 8 5.45 11.34 -9.90
CA SER A 8 5.30 10.30 -8.89
C SER A 8 4.05 9.48 -9.17
N GLU A 9 4.04 8.20 -8.80
CA GLU A 9 2.89 7.31 -8.87
C GLU A 9 2.46 6.78 -7.50
N SER A 10 1.26 6.23 -7.43
CA SER A 10 0.73 5.50 -6.28
C SER A 10 -0.31 4.49 -6.74
N VAL A 11 -0.62 3.56 -5.86
CA VAL A 11 -1.64 2.53 -6.04
C VAL A 11 -2.51 2.50 -4.79
N ASN A 12 -3.79 2.17 -4.94
CA ASN A 12 -4.71 2.07 -3.82
C ASN A 12 -4.64 0.69 -3.12
N GLU A 13 -5.48 0.50 -2.10
CA GLU A 13 -5.55 -0.73 -1.30
C GLU A 13 -5.85 -2.01 -2.12
N GLY A 14 -6.43 -1.90 -3.31
CA GLY A 14 -6.82 -3.05 -4.12
C GLY A 14 -5.75 -3.51 -5.10
N HIS A 15 -4.65 -2.78 -5.26
CA HIS A 15 -3.56 -3.24 -6.12
C HIS A 15 -2.95 -4.54 -5.56
N PRO A 16 -2.70 -5.58 -6.38
CA PRO A 16 -2.29 -6.89 -5.88
C PRO A 16 -1.02 -6.87 -5.03
N ASP A 17 -0.03 -6.03 -5.36
CA ASP A 17 1.17 -5.92 -4.52
C ASP A 17 0.86 -5.22 -3.19
N LYS A 18 0.00 -4.19 -3.19
CA LYS A 18 -0.38 -3.50 -1.94
C LYS A 18 -1.29 -4.36 -1.07
N LEU A 19 -2.05 -5.26 -1.68
CA LEU A 19 -2.84 -6.27 -1.01
C LEU A 19 -1.94 -7.28 -0.28
N CYS A 20 -0.86 -7.72 -0.91
CA CYS A 20 0.18 -8.53 -0.24
C CYS A 20 0.78 -7.79 0.96
N ASP A 21 1.16 -6.52 0.79
CA ASP A 21 1.70 -5.71 1.88
C ASP A 21 0.73 -5.66 3.08
N GLN A 22 -0.56 -5.38 2.83
CA GLN A 22 -1.59 -5.28 3.87
C GLN A 22 -1.81 -6.61 4.60
N ILE A 23 -1.67 -7.75 3.92
CA ILE A 23 -1.80 -9.07 4.55
C ILE A 23 -0.57 -9.37 5.41
N SER A 24 0.62 -9.11 4.88
CA SER A 24 1.87 -9.25 5.63
C SER A 24 1.84 -8.44 6.92
N ASP A 25 1.37 -7.19 6.86
CA ASP A 25 1.22 -6.33 8.04
C ASP A 25 0.04 -6.77 8.94
N ALA A 26 -1.07 -7.29 8.41
CA ALA A 26 -2.15 -7.82 9.23
C ALA A 26 -1.72 -9.08 10.02
N VAL A 27 -0.82 -9.90 9.46
CA VAL A 27 -0.18 -11.01 10.18
C VAL A 27 0.76 -10.49 11.25
N LEU A 28 1.56 -9.45 10.96
CA LEU A 28 2.40 -8.77 11.94
C LEU A 28 1.58 -8.25 13.12
N ASP A 29 0.48 -7.54 12.87
CA ASP A 29 -0.41 -6.99 13.89
C ASP A 29 -0.99 -8.11 14.78
N ALA A 30 -1.45 -9.20 14.18
CA ALA A 30 -1.99 -10.34 14.93
C ALA A 30 -0.94 -11.03 15.82
N CYS A 31 0.32 -11.04 15.40
CA CYS A 31 1.44 -11.49 16.24
C CYS A 31 1.71 -10.51 17.39
N LEU A 32 1.82 -9.22 17.09
CA LEU A 32 2.17 -8.17 18.06
C LEU A 32 1.08 -7.92 19.11
N GLU A 33 -0.19 -8.12 18.76
CA GLU A 33 -1.33 -8.00 19.69
C GLU A 33 -1.20 -8.98 20.87
N GLN A 34 -0.66 -10.18 20.63
CA GLN A 34 -0.54 -11.25 21.62
C GLN A 34 0.88 -11.39 22.20
N ASP A 35 1.92 -11.08 21.41
CA ASP A 35 3.32 -11.20 21.79
C ASP A 35 4.14 -10.04 21.17
N PRO A 36 4.33 -8.93 21.91
CA PRO A 36 5.09 -7.77 21.45
C PRO A 36 6.56 -8.08 21.09
N ASP A 37 7.09 -9.21 21.58
CA ASP A 37 8.45 -9.67 21.29
C ASP A 37 8.53 -10.59 20.05
N SER A 38 7.43 -10.73 19.29
CA SER A 38 7.39 -11.53 18.08
C SER A 38 8.51 -11.17 17.10
N LYS A 39 9.06 -12.16 16.43
CA LYS A 39 9.96 -11.99 15.28
C LYS A 39 9.17 -12.37 14.05
N VAL A 40 8.90 -11.41 13.18
CA VAL A 40 8.01 -11.57 12.03
C VAL A 40 8.72 -11.11 10.77
N ALA A 41 8.91 -12.02 9.82
CA ALA A 41 9.29 -11.76 8.44
C ALA A 41 8.25 -12.48 7.57
N CYS A 42 7.06 -11.88 7.47
CA CYS A 42 5.93 -12.46 6.75
C CYS A 42 5.84 -11.89 5.34
N GLU A 43 6.09 -12.73 4.35
CA GLU A 43 5.89 -12.41 2.95
C GLU A 43 4.53 -12.88 2.48
N THR A 44 3.95 -12.14 1.54
CA THR A 44 2.70 -12.52 0.88
C THR A 44 2.86 -12.44 -0.63
N CYS A 45 2.36 -13.43 -1.36
CA CYS A 45 2.19 -13.34 -2.79
C CYS A 45 0.79 -13.79 -3.21
N THR A 46 0.30 -13.24 -4.32
CA THR A 46 -1.04 -13.53 -4.82
C THR A 46 -1.07 -13.69 -6.33
N LYS A 47 -1.95 -14.58 -6.78
CA LYS A 47 -2.33 -14.75 -8.18
C LYS A 47 -3.77 -15.24 -8.25
N THR A 48 -4.29 -15.44 -9.45
CA THR A 48 -5.65 -15.95 -9.68
C THR A 48 -5.95 -17.14 -8.78
N ASN A 49 -6.97 -16.99 -7.92
CA ASN A 49 -7.47 -18.02 -7.02
C ASN A 49 -6.45 -18.56 -5.99
N MET A 50 -5.39 -17.79 -5.66
CA MET A 50 -4.36 -18.21 -4.71
C MET A 50 -3.75 -17.03 -3.97
N VAL A 51 -3.66 -17.17 -2.65
CA VAL A 51 -2.84 -16.36 -1.76
C VAL A 51 -1.87 -17.28 -1.05
N MET A 52 -0.61 -16.88 -0.93
CA MET A 52 0.38 -17.58 -0.14
C MET A 52 1.02 -16.63 0.85
N VAL A 53 1.00 -17.01 2.13
CA VAL A 53 1.80 -16.38 3.18
C VAL A 53 2.99 -17.29 3.50
N PHE A 54 4.20 -16.72 3.53
CA PHE A 54 5.43 -17.50 3.67
C PHE A 54 6.54 -16.68 4.34
N GLY A 55 7.58 -17.35 4.83
CA GLY A 55 8.69 -16.71 5.54
C GLY A 55 8.83 -17.21 6.98
N GLU A 56 9.35 -16.37 7.87
CA GLU A 56 9.78 -16.79 9.20
C GLU A 56 9.08 -16.02 10.32
N ILE A 57 8.38 -16.76 11.20
CA ILE A 57 7.71 -16.21 12.36
C ILE A 57 8.06 -17.02 13.61
N THR A 58 8.69 -16.35 14.57
CA THR A 58 8.87 -16.86 15.94
C THR A 58 8.02 -16.02 16.89
N THR A 59 6.91 -16.58 17.35
CA THR A 59 5.93 -15.90 18.20
C THR A 59 5.31 -16.87 19.22
N LYS A 60 4.84 -16.33 20.36
CA LYS A 60 3.97 -17.05 21.31
C LYS A 60 2.49 -16.93 20.94
N ALA A 61 2.14 -16.05 19.99
CA ALA A 61 0.78 -15.81 19.54
C ALA A 61 0.15 -17.07 18.92
N LYS A 62 -1.16 -17.21 19.07
CA LYS A 62 -1.95 -18.17 18.28
C LYS A 62 -2.54 -17.42 17.10
N VAL A 63 -1.98 -17.65 15.92
CA VAL A 63 -2.33 -16.93 14.69
C VAL A 63 -3.11 -17.85 13.76
N ASP A 64 -4.29 -17.40 13.34
CA ASP A 64 -5.07 -18.03 12.27
C ASP A 64 -4.79 -17.27 10.97
N TYR A 65 -3.73 -17.69 10.26
CA TYR A 65 -3.27 -17.04 9.03
C TYR A 65 -4.35 -17.03 7.95
N GLU A 66 -5.11 -18.12 7.82
CA GLU A 66 -6.14 -18.23 6.81
C GLU A 66 -7.27 -17.22 7.08
N LYS A 67 -7.73 -17.12 8.33
CA LYS A 67 -8.72 -16.13 8.72
C LYS A 67 -8.23 -14.71 8.44
N ILE A 68 -7.00 -14.38 8.81
CA ILE A 68 -6.42 -13.03 8.59
C ILE A 68 -6.42 -12.69 7.09
N VAL A 69 -5.89 -13.58 6.26
CA VAL A 69 -5.90 -13.41 4.79
C VAL A 69 -7.32 -13.14 4.30
N ARG A 70 -8.29 -13.98 4.71
CA ARG A 70 -9.67 -13.86 4.24
C ARG A 70 -10.34 -12.57 4.71
N ASP A 71 -10.09 -12.13 5.94
CA ASP A 71 -10.69 -10.90 6.47
C ASP A 71 -10.13 -9.66 5.78
N THR A 72 -8.81 -9.58 5.57
CA THR A 72 -8.16 -8.46 4.87
C THR A 72 -8.66 -8.31 3.44
N PHE A 73 -8.74 -9.41 2.67
CA PHE A 73 -9.27 -9.39 1.30
C PHE A 73 -10.75 -8.95 1.26
N ARG A 74 -11.56 -9.40 2.22
CA ARG A 74 -12.99 -9.06 2.31
C ARG A 74 -13.19 -7.58 2.61
N GLU A 75 -12.39 -7.00 3.51
CA GLU A 75 -12.44 -5.57 3.82
C GLU A 75 -12.09 -4.69 2.62
N ILE A 76 -11.09 -5.12 1.82
CA ILE A 76 -10.68 -4.41 0.60
C ILE A 76 -11.76 -4.51 -0.49
N GLY A 77 -12.46 -5.64 -0.57
CA GLY A 77 -13.63 -5.84 -1.43
C GLY A 77 -13.46 -6.88 -2.53
N PHE A 78 -12.49 -7.79 -2.40
CA PHE A 78 -12.31 -8.94 -3.30
C PHE A 78 -13.19 -10.11 -2.87
N VAL A 79 -14.49 -10.01 -3.18
CA VAL A 79 -15.53 -10.93 -2.70
C VAL A 79 -16.17 -11.78 -3.80
N SER A 80 -15.62 -11.75 -5.01
CA SER A 80 -16.12 -12.55 -6.14
C SER A 80 -15.07 -12.65 -7.25
N ASP A 81 -15.14 -13.71 -8.05
CA ASP A 81 -14.28 -13.86 -9.24
C ASP A 81 -14.44 -12.70 -10.23
N ASP A 82 -15.64 -12.10 -10.28
CA ASP A 82 -15.93 -10.93 -11.12
C ASP A 82 -15.03 -9.74 -10.81
N VAL A 83 -14.63 -9.55 -9.54
CA VAL A 83 -13.70 -8.48 -9.15
C VAL A 83 -12.23 -8.92 -9.16
N GLY A 84 -11.97 -10.15 -9.60
CA GLY A 84 -10.63 -10.71 -9.84
C GLY A 84 -10.21 -11.80 -8.85
N LEU A 85 -10.87 -11.91 -7.70
CA LEU A 85 -10.64 -12.95 -6.71
C LEU A 85 -11.84 -13.07 -5.76
N ASP A 86 -12.34 -14.30 -5.57
CA ASP A 86 -13.29 -14.65 -4.51
C ASP A 86 -12.55 -15.14 -3.26
N VAL A 87 -12.55 -14.30 -2.23
CA VAL A 87 -11.85 -14.58 -0.98
C VAL A 87 -12.39 -15.79 -0.21
N ASP A 88 -13.66 -16.17 -0.37
CA ASP A 88 -14.23 -17.30 0.36
C ASP A 88 -13.86 -18.63 -0.28
N ASN A 89 -13.51 -18.61 -1.58
CA ASN A 89 -13.18 -19.80 -2.37
C ASN A 89 -11.70 -19.88 -2.79
N CYS A 90 -10.91 -18.82 -2.58
CA CYS A 90 -9.49 -18.83 -2.93
C CYS A 90 -8.68 -19.81 -2.08
N LYS A 91 -7.63 -20.38 -2.68
CA LYS A 91 -6.64 -21.18 -1.96
C LYS A 91 -5.79 -20.26 -1.08
N VAL A 92 -5.68 -20.58 0.20
CA VAL A 92 -4.72 -19.95 1.10
C VAL A 92 -3.65 -20.97 1.44
N LEU A 93 -2.41 -20.67 1.06
CA LEU A 93 -1.25 -21.51 1.31
C LEU A 93 -0.41 -20.87 2.41
N VAL A 94 0.01 -21.67 3.39
CA VAL A 94 0.80 -21.20 4.55
C VAL A 94 2.10 -21.98 4.60
N TYR A 95 3.22 -21.29 4.37
CA TYR A 95 4.58 -21.83 4.42
C TYR A 95 5.44 -20.99 5.37
N ILE A 96 5.06 -21.01 6.64
CA ILE A 96 5.73 -20.27 7.71
C ILE A 96 6.59 -21.22 8.54
N GLU A 97 7.87 -20.89 8.71
CA GLU A 97 8.78 -21.57 9.62
C GLU A 97 9.20 -20.65 10.78
N GLN A 98 10.00 -21.15 11.71
CA GLN A 98 10.61 -20.30 12.73
C GLN A 98 11.78 -19.51 12.13
N GLN A 99 12.08 -18.36 12.72
CA GLN A 99 13.32 -17.66 12.44
C GLN A 99 14.52 -18.58 12.65
N SER A 100 15.47 -18.56 11.70
CA SER A 100 16.71 -19.33 11.81
C SER A 100 17.40 -19.09 13.17
N PRO A 101 17.81 -20.14 13.89
CA PRO A 101 18.52 -19.99 15.16
C PRO A 101 19.87 -19.26 15.01
N ASP A 102 20.50 -19.36 13.84
CA ASP A 102 21.77 -18.68 13.53
C ASP A 102 21.58 -17.15 13.43
N ILE A 103 20.43 -16.71 12.92
CA ILE A 103 20.04 -15.30 12.92
C ILE A 103 19.68 -14.88 14.34
N ALA A 104 18.86 -15.67 15.04
CA ALA A 104 18.35 -15.34 16.36
C ALA A 104 19.47 -15.14 17.40
N GLN A 105 20.52 -15.99 17.39
CA GLN A 105 21.66 -15.84 18.30
C GLN A 105 22.45 -14.55 18.04
N GLY A 106 22.59 -14.17 16.76
CA GLY A 106 23.38 -13.01 16.35
C GLY A 106 22.66 -11.68 16.63
N VAL A 107 21.37 -11.62 16.30
CA VAL A 107 20.56 -10.40 16.38
C VAL A 107 20.12 -10.12 17.82
N HIS A 108 19.33 -11.01 18.41
CA HIS A 108 18.68 -10.79 19.70
C HIS A 108 19.10 -11.80 20.78
N GLY A 109 20.08 -12.67 20.50
CA GLY A 109 20.59 -13.67 21.43
C GLY A 109 19.51 -14.63 21.92
N HIS A 110 18.57 -15.05 21.06
CA HIS A 110 17.38 -15.80 21.48
C HIS A 110 16.56 -15.10 22.57
N LEU A 111 16.42 -13.77 22.48
CA LEU A 111 15.67 -12.90 23.40
C LEU A 111 16.38 -12.70 24.76
N THR A 112 17.70 -12.92 24.82
CA THR A 112 18.50 -12.69 26.04
C THR A 112 19.22 -11.34 26.07
N LYS A 113 19.39 -10.69 24.91
CA LYS A 113 20.04 -9.39 24.81
C LYS A 113 19.13 -8.29 25.35
N ARG A 114 19.72 -7.27 25.98
CA ARG A 114 19.00 -6.04 26.36
C ARG A 114 18.68 -5.21 25.11
N PRO A 115 17.64 -4.35 25.12
CA PRO A 115 17.26 -3.54 23.95
C PRO A 115 18.41 -2.77 23.31
N GLU A 116 19.31 -2.19 24.11
CA GLU A 116 20.49 -1.44 23.66
C GLU A 116 21.62 -2.31 23.08
N GLU A 117 21.53 -3.63 23.22
CA GLU A 117 22.50 -4.61 22.72
C GLU A 117 22.00 -5.39 21.50
N ILE A 118 20.73 -5.19 21.10
CA ILE A 118 20.13 -5.83 19.93
C ILE A 118 20.88 -5.37 18.68
N GLY A 119 21.37 -6.33 17.91
CA GLY A 119 22.00 -6.07 16.61
C GLY A 119 20.97 -5.70 15.56
N ALA A 120 21.41 -5.09 14.46
CA ALA A 120 20.56 -4.95 13.28
C ALA A 120 20.10 -6.33 12.80
N GLY A 121 18.84 -6.44 12.37
CA GLY A 121 18.26 -7.71 11.91
C GLY A 121 18.88 -8.24 10.61
N ASP A 122 19.42 -7.34 9.80
CA ASP A 122 20.19 -7.64 8.59
C ASP A 122 21.10 -6.44 8.23
N GLN A 123 22.02 -6.63 7.28
CA GLN A 123 22.81 -5.55 6.68
C GLN A 123 21.98 -4.73 5.67
N GLY A 124 22.28 -3.44 5.56
CA GLY A 124 21.61 -2.57 4.57
C GLY A 124 21.87 -1.09 4.82
N HIS A 125 21.22 -0.24 4.02
CA HIS A 125 21.21 1.21 4.20
C HIS A 125 19.78 1.75 4.03
N MET A 126 19.46 2.84 4.72
CA MET A 126 18.14 3.47 4.69
C MET A 126 18.28 4.97 4.40
N PHE A 127 17.31 5.53 3.69
CA PHE A 127 17.26 6.96 3.39
C PHE A 127 16.02 7.58 4.03
N GLY A 128 16.21 8.69 4.74
CA GLY A 128 15.13 9.58 5.13
C GLY A 128 15.11 10.79 4.19
N TYR A 129 13.92 11.25 3.82
CA TYR A 129 13.73 12.43 2.99
C TYR A 129 12.62 13.31 3.56
N ALA A 130 12.79 14.62 3.45
CA ALA A 130 11.78 15.62 3.77
C ALA A 130 11.97 16.85 2.87
N THR A 131 10.88 17.54 2.58
CA THR A 131 10.87 18.79 1.80
C THR A 131 9.76 19.69 2.30
N ASP A 132 9.98 21.00 2.35
CA ASP A 132 9.02 21.99 2.82
C ASP A 132 7.93 22.35 1.79
N GLU A 133 7.88 21.68 0.64
CA GLU A 133 6.89 21.96 -0.42
C GLU A 133 5.43 21.63 -0.03
N THR A 134 5.20 20.86 1.05
CA THR A 134 3.88 20.59 1.63
C THR A 134 3.90 20.63 3.17
N LEU A 135 2.72 20.75 3.79
CA LEU A 135 2.59 20.79 5.26
C LEU A 135 3.05 19.49 5.93
N GLU A 136 2.83 18.36 5.27
CA GLU A 136 3.26 17.02 5.68
C GLU A 136 4.74 16.71 5.35
N LEU A 137 5.49 17.72 4.88
CA LEU A 137 6.91 17.65 4.55
C LEU A 137 7.30 16.62 3.47
N MET A 138 6.38 16.35 2.54
CA MET A 138 6.53 15.36 1.46
C MET A 138 6.44 16.02 0.07
N PRO A 139 6.98 15.40 -0.99
CA PRO A 139 6.81 15.89 -2.35
C PRO A 139 5.34 16.02 -2.75
N LEU A 140 4.91 17.17 -3.27
CA LEU A 140 3.54 17.42 -3.72
C LEU A 140 3.12 16.40 -4.78
N SER A 141 4.01 16.04 -5.71
CA SER A 141 3.73 14.97 -6.70
C SER A 141 3.33 13.64 -6.03
N HIS A 142 4.03 13.24 -4.96
CA HIS A 142 3.71 12.04 -4.17
C HIS A 142 2.42 12.21 -3.35
N VAL A 143 2.27 13.33 -2.67
CA VAL A 143 1.08 13.65 -1.86
C VAL A 143 -0.20 13.60 -2.71
N LEU A 144 -0.17 14.21 -3.90
CA LEU A 144 -1.33 14.25 -4.79
C LEU A 144 -1.69 12.86 -5.30
N THR A 145 -0.72 12.09 -5.82
CA THR A 145 -1.01 10.75 -6.34
C THR A 145 -1.52 9.83 -5.23
N THR A 146 -0.93 9.84 -4.03
CA THR A 146 -1.42 9.05 -2.89
C THR A 146 -2.84 9.44 -2.46
N LYS A 147 -3.14 10.75 -2.41
CA LYS A 147 -4.51 11.22 -2.08
C LYS A 147 -5.54 10.88 -3.16
N LEU A 148 -5.15 10.88 -4.44
CA LEU A 148 -6.02 10.44 -5.54
C LEU A 148 -6.36 8.94 -5.41
N GLY A 149 -5.36 8.09 -5.10
CA GLY A 149 -5.59 6.67 -4.85
C GLY A 149 -6.53 6.43 -3.66
N ALA A 150 -6.35 7.16 -2.56
CA ALA A 150 -7.25 7.08 -1.41
C ALA A 150 -8.67 7.56 -1.74
N ARG A 151 -8.81 8.66 -2.47
CA ARG A 151 -10.10 9.20 -2.90
C ARG A 151 -10.84 8.24 -3.84
N LEU A 152 -10.12 7.55 -4.73
CA LEU A 152 -10.67 6.52 -5.62
C LEU A 152 -11.33 5.40 -4.82
N THR A 153 -10.64 4.91 -3.78
CA THR A 153 -11.23 3.93 -2.84
C THR A 153 -12.43 4.48 -2.09
N GLU A 154 -12.37 5.73 -1.63
CA GLU A 154 -13.46 6.37 -0.90
C GLU A 154 -14.75 6.42 -1.75
N VAL A 155 -14.68 6.89 -3.00
CA VAL A 155 -15.84 7.00 -3.89
C VAL A 155 -16.40 5.64 -4.33
N ARG A 156 -15.58 4.58 -4.27
CA ARG A 156 -16.03 3.19 -4.41
C ARG A 156 -16.80 2.76 -3.15
N LYS A 157 -16.19 2.87 -1.97
CA LYS A 157 -16.75 2.38 -0.70
C LYS A 157 -18.03 3.12 -0.30
N ASN A 158 -18.16 4.41 -0.65
CA ASN A 158 -19.36 5.21 -0.35
C ASN A 158 -20.45 5.16 -1.44
N GLY A 159 -20.19 4.46 -2.55
CA GLY A 159 -21.16 4.29 -3.65
C GLY A 159 -21.33 5.49 -4.59
N THR A 160 -20.49 6.53 -4.50
CA THR A 160 -20.53 7.66 -5.45
C THR A 160 -20.22 7.19 -6.87
N CYS A 161 -19.24 6.30 -7.03
CA CYS A 161 -18.85 5.68 -8.29
C CYS A 161 -19.01 4.15 -8.15
N PRO A 162 -20.24 3.60 -8.20
CA PRO A 162 -20.51 2.21 -7.86
C PRO A 162 -19.96 1.21 -8.89
N TRP A 163 -19.51 1.70 -10.05
CA TRP A 163 -18.89 0.89 -11.09
C TRP A 163 -17.41 0.56 -10.80
N LEU A 164 -16.80 1.22 -9.82
CA LEU A 164 -15.40 0.99 -9.44
C LEU A 164 -15.21 -0.39 -8.80
N ARG A 165 -14.14 -1.05 -9.19
CA ARG A 165 -13.61 -2.25 -8.53
C ARG A 165 -12.34 -1.89 -7.74
N PRO A 166 -11.82 -2.80 -6.89
CA PRO A 166 -10.78 -2.42 -5.92
C PRO A 166 -9.46 -1.93 -6.51
N ASP A 167 -8.96 -2.50 -7.62
CA ASP A 167 -7.63 -2.16 -8.16
C ASP A 167 -7.60 -0.79 -8.87
N GLY A 168 -6.69 0.10 -8.43
CA GLY A 168 -6.52 1.43 -8.99
C GLY A 168 -5.10 1.98 -8.86
N LYS A 169 -4.67 2.70 -9.90
CA LYS A 169 -3.35 3.35 -10.02
C LYS A 169 -3.51 4.81 -10.36
N THR A 170 -2.62 5.64 -9.82
CA THR A 170 -2.60 7.07 -10.06
C THR A 170 -1.18 7.55 -10.32
N GLN A 171 -1.03 8.56 -11.17
CA GLN A 171 0.26 9.19 -11.43
C GLN A 171 0.07 10.68 -11.66
N VAL A 172 0.95 11.50 -11.06
CA VAL A 172 0.87 12.96 -11.16
C VAL A 172 2.24 13.49 -11.57
N THR A 173 2.24 14.25 -12.66
CA THR A 173 3.39 15.06 -13.09
C THR A 173 3.17 16.49 -12.65
N VAL A 174 4.10 17.05 -11.89
CA VAL A 174 4.09 18.44 -11.43
C VAL A 174 5.26 19.18 -12.10
N GLU A 175 4.98 20.41 -12.52
CA GLU A 175 5.99 21.34 -12.99
C GLU A 175 6.56 22.11 -11.80
N TYR A 176 7.88 22.16 -11.70
CA TYR A 176 8.62 22.76 -10.59
C TYR A 176 9.62 23.80 -11.10
N TYR A 177 9.96 24.77 -10.26
CA TYR A 177 11.23 25.50 -10.37
C TYR A 177 12.12 25.24 -9.15
N ASN A 178 13.42 25.45 -9.33
CA ASN A 178 14.42 25.31 -8.27
C ASN A 178 14.73 26.69 -7.68
N GLU A 179 14.45 26.87 -6.40
CA GLU A 179 14.81 28.07 -5.63
C GLU A 179 15.96 27.74 -4.67
N ASN A 180 17.21 27.96 -5.11
CA ASN A 180 18.40 27.74 -4.28
C ASN A 180 18.50 26.33 -3.65
N GLY A 181 18.00 25.31 -4.34
CA GLY A 181 17.92 23.92 -3.89
C GLY A 181 16.53 23.47 -3.46
N ALA A 182 15.66 24.41 -3.05
CA ALA A 182 14.27 24.14 -2.69
C ALA A 182 13.42 23.85 -3.94
N ARG A 183 12.43 22.97 -3.79
CA ARG A 183 11.51 22.57 -4.85
C ARG A 183 10.22 23.32 -4.68
N VAL A 184 9.87 24.18 -5.64
CA VAL A 184 8.65 24.97 -5.58
C VAL A 184 7.69 24.49 -6.67
N PRO A 185 6.55 23.88 -6.31
CA PRO A 185 5.53 23.47 -7.27
C PRO A 185 4.90 24.68 -7.96
N ILE A 186 4.73 24.62 -9.28
CA ILE A 186 4.10 25.67 -10.09
C ILE A 186 2.68 25.26 -10.48
N ARG A 187 2.54 24.10 -11.10
CA ARG A 187 1.26 23.57 -11.57
C ARG A 187 1.30 22.06 -11.71
N VAL A 188 0.13 21.44 -11.66
CA VAL A 188 -0.04 20.07 -12.10
C VAL A 188 -0.03 20.05 -13.63
N HIS A 189 0.93 19.33 -14.21
CA HIS A 189 1.07 19.20 -15.65
C HIS A 189 0.16 18.11 -16.21
N THR A 190 0.23 16.91 -15.64
CA THR A 190 -0.52 15.73 -16.08
C THR A 190 -1.04 14.97 -14.88
N VAL A 191 -2.27 14.48 -14.97
CA VAL A 191 -2.85 13.50 -14.05
C VAL A 191 -3.26 12.28 -14.86
N LEU A 192 -2.85 11.11 -14.40
CA LEU A 192 -3.24 9.81 -14.93
C LEU A 192 -3.94 9.03 -13.82
N ILE A 193 -5.07 8.39 -14.17
CA ILE A 193 -5.74 7.42 -13.33
C ILE A 193 -6.10 6.23 -14.22
N SER A 194 -5.72 5.03 -13.78
CA SER A 194 -6.21 3.76 -14.34
C SER A 194 -6.89 3.01 -13.22
N THR A 195 -8.15 2.63 -13.41
CA THR A 195 -8.92 1.94 -12.38
C THR A 195 -9.72 0.80 -12.97
N GLN A 196 -9.79 -0.30 -12.22
CA GLN A 196 -10.62 -1.43 -12.54
C GLN A 196 -12.10 -1.03 -12.44
N HIS A 197 -12.91 -1.46 -13.40
CA HIS A 197 -14.33 -1.14 -13.48
C HIS A 197 -15.14 -2.37 -13.89
N ASN A 198 -16.46 -2.28 -13.72
CA ASN A 198 -17.39 -3.27 -14.26
C ASN A 198 -17.62 -3.05 -15.78
N GLU A 199 -18.31 -3.99 -16.42
CA GLU A 199 -18.54 -3.95 -17.88
C GLU A 199 -19.61 -2.95 -18.33
N ILE A 200 -20.30 -2.30 -17.39
CA ILE A 200 -21.51 -1.51 -17.66
C ILE A 200 -21.15 -0.06 -17.98
N VAL A 201 -20.15 0.50 -17.29
CA VAL A 201 -19.77 1.91 -17.41
C VAL A 201 -19.00 2.18 -18.72
N THR A 202 -19.29 3.31 -19.36
CA THR A 202 -18.57 3.74 -20.57
C THR A 202 -17.29 4.52 -20.23
N ASN A 203 -16.34 4.58 -21.16
CA ASN A 203 -15.11 5.37 -20.98
C ASN A 203 -15.39 6.87 -20.80
N ASP A 204 -16.43 7.41 -21.43
CA ASP A 204 -16.80 8.82 -21.29
C ASP A 204 -17.33 9.12 -19.88
N GLU A 205 -18.14 8.21 -19.31
CA GLU A 205 -18.60 8.30 -17.92
C GLU A 205 -17.44 8.12 -16.93
N ILE A 206 -16.57 7.13 -17.15
CA ILE A 206 -15.35 6.95 -16.32
C ILE A 206 -14.54 8.26 -16.30
N ALA A 207 -14.27 8.85 -17.46
CA ALA A 207 -13.46 10.06 -17.55
C ALA A 207 -14.14 11.27 -16.86
N ALA A 208 -15.46 11.41 -17.01
CA ALA A 208 -16.23 12.47 -16.38
C ALA A 208 -16.24 12.33 -14.84
N ASP A 209 -16.58 11.14 -14.35
CA ASP A 209 -16.68 10.83 -12.93
C ASP A 209 -15.33 10.96 -12.23
N LEU A 210 -14.25 10.40 -12.80
CA LEU A 210 -12.91 10.53 -12.22
C LEU A 210 -12.49 12.00 -12.14
N LYS A 211 -12.81 12.81 -13.16
CA LYS A 211 -12.49 14.24 -13.14
C LYS A 211 -13.26 14.97 -12.05
N GLU A 212 -14.57 14.72 -11.93
CA GLU A 212 -15.45 15.43 -11.00
C GLU A 212 -15.30 14.97 -9.55
N HIS A 213 -15.27 13.66 -9.33
CA HIS A 213 -15.39 13.06 -8.01
C HIS A 213 -14.05 12.63 -7.40
N VAL A 214 -12.98 12.54 -8.19
CA VAL A 214 -11.63 12.14 -7.73
C VAL A 214 -10.60 13.25 -7.91
N ILE A 215 -10.43 13.79 -9.12
CA ILE A 215 -9.37 14.76 -9.41
C ILE A 215 -9.68 16.13 -8.80
N LYS A 216 -10.85 16.72 -9.10
CA LYS A 216 -11.20 18.06 -8.60
C LYS A 216 -11.15 18.15 -7.06
N PRO A 217 -11.70 17.21 -6.27
CA PRO A 217 -11.67 17.33 -4.81
C PRO A 217 -10.27 17.32 -4.19
N ILE A 218 -9.28 16.75 -4.89
CA ILE A 218 -7.90 16.62 -4.40
C ILE A 218 -6.99 17.72 -4.96
N VAL A 219 -7.15 18.05 -6.24
CA VAL A 219 -6.24 18.96 -6.96
C VAL A 219 -6.76 20.39 -7.03
N ALA A 220 -8.09 20.61 -7.06
CA ALA A 220 -8.64 21.96 -7.18
C ALA A 220 -8.35 22.79 -5.92
N GLY A 221 -7.79 23.99 -6.12
CA GLY A 221 -7.38 24.90 -5.04
C GLY A 221 -5.96 24.67 -4.51
N ARG A 222 -5.17 23.76 -5.10
CA ARG A 222 -3.76 23.50 -4.73
C ARG A 222 -2.73 23.98 -5.75
N THR A 223 -3.15 24.85 -6.69
CA THR A 223 -2.30 25.57 -7.66
C THR A 223 -2.96 26.89 -8.01
#